data_AF-A1YQZ1-F1
#
_entry.id   AF-A1YQZ1-F1
#
_cell.length_a   1.000
_cell.length_b   1.000
_cell.length_c   1.000
_cell.angle_alpha   90.00
_cell.angle_beta   90.00
_cell.angle_gamma   90.00
#
_symmetry.space_group_name_H-M   'P 1'
#
loop_
_entity.id
_entity.type
_entity.pdbx_description
1 polymer ?
#
loop_
_entity_poly.entity_id
_entity_poly.type
_entity_poly.pdbx_seq_one_letter_code
_entity_poly.pdbx_strand_id
1 'polypeptide(L)'
;CSCGKLFCEGHVQSMSTTSQSVLAQPAWAADERAPGLAERLSEVTKHFPTALSVDDFISRVEVALAGYGFTGDNSIAMSNLCRDESCLILEDKIEAAFGSCFSTHGLGGVLTCGVIGVKAGLSHSPVVGGKERYVFFSFPHIAIDSDGKVGAVSRPNRPGASAACGALIACLGDLKKDGLEANVKAPGVHDPLEPEYSILKQRIARRLTYEGKKPQELSLVDITKAAERVISSDLEYLISKAVDPTKADYAVFTGVQIHNWAADLNNTDVPSLEFVGVGKSYVVVNGEKVHLDLSKVPALSPRQLQILAAASAADGKAATAAAAGKLVQEIPRDYLLKRLGGAQSRSHVDSSSSPAWGSYVKTDYKDPYAGAPQMDHPFVAATAPKEDPTVANTSFFWNKK
;
A
#
# COMPACT_ATOMS: atom_id res chain seq x y z
N CYS A 1 -62.17 13.92 -42.05
CA CYS A 1 -61.96 13.58 -43.47
C CYS A 1 -63.00 14.34 -44.30
N SER A 2 -62.58 15.18 -45.24
CA SER A 2 -63.44 15.85 -46.24
C SER A 2 -63.92 14.89 -47.35
N CYS A 3 -64.01 13.59 -47.06
CA CYS A 3 -64.08 12.52 -48.06
C CYS A 3 -65.47 11.92 -48.29
N GLY A 4 -66.57 12.52 -47.82
CA GLY A 4 -67.92 12.10 -48.23
C GLY A 4 -68.22 10.60 -48.04
N LYS A 5 -67.61 9.95 -47.02
CA LYS A 5 -67.81 8.53 -46.72
C LYS A 5 -68.57 8.36 -45.40
N LEU A 6 -69.49 7.40 -45.42
CA LEU A 6 -70.63 7.25 -44.51
C LEU A 6 -70.29 6.71 -43.10
N PHE A 7 -69.03 6.43 -42.77
CA PHE A 7 -68.65 5.95 -41.43
C PHE A 7 -67.32 6.57 -40.98
N CYS A 8 -67.43 7.38 -39.93
CA CYS A 8 -66.37 8.09 -39.24
C CYS A 8 -66.54 7.78 -37.74
N GLU A 9 -65.52 7.23 -37.09
CA GLU A 9 -65.48 7.09 -35.64
C GLU A 9 -64.09 7.43 -35.09
N GLY A 10 -64.03 8.53 -34.34
CA GLY A 10 -63.49 8.55 -32.98
C GLY A 10 -62.00 8.30 -32.72
N HIS A 11 -61.31 9.42 -32.48
CA HIS A 11 -60.50 9.68 -31.27
C HIS A 11 -59.03 9.16 -31.13
N VAL A 12 -58.17 10.18 -30.92
CA VAL A 12 -57.03 10.31 -29.95
C VAL A 12 -55.59 10.30 -30.50
N GLN A 13 -54.96 11.49 -30.34
CA GLN A 13 -53.53 11.83 -30.20
C GLN A 13 -52.59 11.55 -31.39
N SER A 14 -51.54 12.31 -31.65
CA SER A 14 -51.05 13.63 -31.26
C SER A 14 -49.86 13.90 -32.18
N MET A 15 -49.78 15.13 -32.71
CA MET A 15 -48.61 15.91 -33.14
C MET A 15 -47.24 15.37 -32.65
N SER A 16 -46.09 15.44 -33.34
CA SER A 16 -45.61 16.13 -34.55
C SER A 16 -44.08 15.87 -34.64
N THR A 17 -43.53 15.69 -35.85
CA THR A 17 -42.19 16.15 -36.36
C THR A 17 -40.90 15.71 -35.60
N THR A 18 -39.74 15.40 -36.18
CA THR A 18 -39.10 15.74 -37.46
C THR A 18 -37.97 14.73 -37.69
N SER A 19 -37.75 14.33 -38.94
CA SER A 19 -36.60 13.54 -39.38
C SER A 19 -35.36 14.43 -39.63
N GLN A 20 -34.24 14.13 -38.98
CA GLN A 20 -32.90 14.37 -39.52
C GLN A 20 -31.98 13.21 -39.09
N SER A 21 -31.64 12.34 -40.03
CA SER A 21 -30.46 11.50 -39.94
C SER A 21 -29.30 12.28 -40.57
N VAL A 22 -28.09 12.22 -39.99
CA VAL A 22 -26.92 11.53 -40.57
C VAL A 22 -25.86 11.29 -39.49
N LEU A 23 -25.17 10.15 -39.64
CA LEU A 23 -23.85 9.73 -39.15
C LEU A 23 -23.85 8.83 -37.91
N ALA A 24 -23.89 7.53 -38.19
CA ALA A 24 -23.63 6.46 -37.23
C ALA A 24 -22.23 6.59 -36.64
N GLN A 25 -22.17 6.82 -35.32
CA GLN A 25 -20.95 6.62 -34.55
C GLN A 25 -20.66 5.12 -34.38
N PRO A 26 -19.38 4.71 -34.28
CA PRO A 26 -19.02 3.32 -34.01
C PRO A 26 -19.54 2.90 -32.62
N ALA A 27 -19.97 1.64 -32.50
CA ALA A 27 -20.72 1.09 -31.37
C ALA A 27 -20.01 1.07 -29.99
N TRP A 28 -18.82 1.67 -29.87
CA TRP A 28 -18.10 1.80 -28.60
C TRP A 28 -18.06 3.23 -28.05
N ALA A 29 -18.63 4.21 -28.75
CA ALA A 29 -18.61 5.63 -28.38
C ALA A 29 -19.77 6.06 -27.46
N ALA A 30 -20.43 5.14 -26.75
CA ALA A 30 -21.65 5.43 -25.99
C ALA A 30 -21.69 4.75 -24.60
N ASP A 31 -20.65 4.92 -23.78
CA ASP A 31 -20.82 4.73 -22.33
C ASP A 31 -20.32 5.97 -21.58
N GLU A 32 -21.24 6.90 -21.33
CA GLU A 32 -21.10 8.04 -20.39
C GLU A 32 -21.20 7.57 -18.93
N ARG A 33 -20.74 6.36 -18.61
CA ARG A 33 -20.66 5.88 -17.23
C ARG A 33 -19.21 5.85 -16.81
N ALA A 34 -18.91 6.55 -15.71
CA ALA A 34 -17.65 6.40 -15.03
C ALA A 34 -17.37 4.90 -14.81
N PRO A 35 -16.10 4.45 -14.96
CA PRO A 35 -15.79 3.04 -14.87
C PRO A 35 -16.30 2.48 -13.55
N GLY A 36 -16.96 1.33 -13.61
CA GLY A 36 -17.47 0.64 -12.43
C GLY A 36 -16.33 0.24 -11.49
N LEU A 37 -16.69 -0.12 -10.26
CA LEU A 37 -15.70 -0.49 -9.23
C LEU A 37 -14.81 -1.68 -9.67
N ALA A 38 -15.35 -2.59 -10.48
CA ALA A 38 -14.62 -3.74 -10.99
C ALA A 38 -13.56 -3.34 -12.03
N GLU A 39 -13.91 -2.45 -12.96
CA GLU A 39 -13.00 -1.91 -13.97
C GLU A 39 -11.87 -1.12 -13.30
N ARG A 40 -12.20 -0.32 -12.28
CA ARG A 40 -11.21 0.44 -11.51
C ARG A 40 -10.24 -0.46 -10.75
N LEU A 41 -10.75 -1.50 -10.09
CA LEU A 41 -9.91 -2.53 -9.47
C LEU A 41 -9.05 -3.25 -10.52
N SER A 42 -9.59 -3.55 -11.71
CA SER A 42 -8.85 -4.17 -12.80
C SER A 42 -7.68 -3.29 -13.27
N GLU A 43 -7.88 -1.98 -13.41
CA GLU A 43 -6.81 -1.07 -13.82
C GLU A 43 -5.73 -0.94 -12.74
N VAL A 44 -6.11 -0.88 -11.46
CA VAL A 44 -5.14 -0.90 -10.36
C VAL A 44 -4.36 -2.21 -10.34
N THR A 45 -5.04 -3.35 -10.45
CA THR A 45 -4.42 -4.69 -10.36
C THR A 45 -3.55 -5.05 -11.56
N LYS A 46 -3.80 -4.47 -12.73
CA LYS A 46 -2.88 -4.52 -13.89
C LYS A 46 -1.48 -4.01 -13.53
N HIS A 47 -1.39 -2.97 -12.69
CA HIS A 47 -0.12 -2.43 -12.22
C HIS A 47 0.36 -3.08 -10.93
N PHE A 48 -0.57 -3.39 -10.02
CA PHE A 48 -0.31 -3.93 -8.68
C PHE A 48 -1.19 -5.15 -8.43
N PRO A 49 -0.80 -6.37 -8.88
CA PRO A 49 -1.66 -7.56 -8.81
C PRO A 49 -2.10 -7.97 -7.40
N THR A 50 -1.38 -7.53 -6.37
CA THR A 50 -1.66 -7.77 -4.95
C THR A 50 -2.49 -6.65 -4.31
N ALA A 51 -3.08 -5.75 -5.11
CA ALA A 51 -3.87 -4.64 -4.60
C ALA A 51 -5.15 -5.10 -3.91
N LEU A 52 -5.35 -4.60 -2.70
CA LEU A 52 -6.58 -4.70 -1.92
C LEU A 52 -7.14 -3.30 -1.69
N SER A 53 -8.46 -3.15 -1.51
CA SER A 53 -8.96 -1.87 -0.99
C SER A 53 -8.40 -1.63 0.41
N VAL A 54 -8.24 -0.37 0.81
CA VAL A 54 -7.58 -0.04 2.08
C VAL A 54 -8.26 -0.68 3.30
N ASP A 55 -9.59 -0.73 3.34
CA ASP A 55 -10.34 -1.36 4.43
C ASP A 55 -10.19 -2.90 4.42
N ASP A 56 -10.13 -3.52 3.24
CA ASP A 56 -9.87 -4.96 3.11
C ASP A 56 -8.44 -5.29 3.56
N PHE A 57 -7.46 -4.47 3.18
CA PHE A 57 -6.09 -4.58 3.64
C PHE A 57 -6.00 -4.55 5.17
N ILE A 58 -6.55 -3.51 5.82
CA ILE A 58 -6.49 -3.35 7.28
C ILE A 58 -7.23 -4.49 7.99
N SER A 59 -8.42 -4.86 7.51
CA SER A 59 -9.18 -5.99 8.07
C SER A 59 -8.37 -7.29 8.02
N ARG A 60 -7.68 -7.56 6.90
CA ARG A 60 -6.86 -8.77 6.76
C ARG A 60 -5.61 -8.73 7.63
N VAL A 61 -5.01 -7.54 7.81
CA VAL A 61 -3.89 -7.34 8.74
C VAL A 61 -4.33 -7.64 10.17
N GLU A 62 -5.43 -7.05 10.65
CA GLU A 62 -5.97 -7.29 11.99
C GLU A 62 -6.28 -8.78 12.22
N VAL A 63 -6.95 -9.41 11.25
CA VAL A 63 -7.22 -10.85 11.31
C VAL A 63 -5.90 -11.60 11.43
N ALA A 64 -4.97 -11.43 10.48
CA ALA A 64 -3.70 -12.16 10.45
C ALA A 64 -2.92 -12.00 11.76
N LEU A 65 -2.85 -10.78 12.29
CA LEU A 65 -2.15 -10.44 13.51
C LEU A 65 -2.78 -11.05 14.77
N ALA A 66 -4.11 -11.14 14.84
CA ALA A 66 -4.80 -11.79 15.95
C ALA A 66 -4.37 -13.26 16.12
N GLY A 67 -4.03 -13.94 15.02
CA GLY A 67 -3.53 -15.32 15.04
C GLY A 67 -2.16 -15.48 15.69
N TYR A 68 -1.41 -14.38 15.79
CA TYR A 68 -0.09 -14.30 16.39
C TYR A 68 -0.09 -13.51 17.72
N GLY A 69 -1.27 -13.22 18.27
CA GLY A 69 -1.42 -12.59 19.59
C GLY A 69 -1.23 -11.07 19.59
N PHE A 70 -1.27 -10.41 18.44
CA PHE A 70 -1.28 -8.95 18.33
C PHE A 70 -2.71 -8.43 18.32
N THR A 71 -2.96 -7.35 19.04
CA THR A 71 -4.21 -6.58 19.06
C THR A 71 -3.88 -5.09 19.13
N GLY A 72 -4.85 -4.22 18.85
CA GLY A 72 -4.66 -2.78 19.00
C GLY A 72 -4.31 -2.35 20.43
N ASP A 73 -4.80 -3.07 21.43
CA ASP A 73 -4.55 -2.74 22.85
C ASP A 73 -3.16 -3.15 23.35
N ASN A 74 -2.51 -4.10 22.69
CA ASN A 74 -1.26 -4.70 23.18
C ASN A 74 -0.04 -4.42 22.30
N SER A 75 -0.24 -3.65 21.22
CA SER A 75 0.76 -3.37 20.20
C SER A 75 0.81 -1.89 19.92
N ILE A 76 2.00 -1.36 19.62
CA ILE A 76 2.14 -0.02 19.05
C ILE A 76 2.43 -0.11 17.56
N ALA A 77 1.73 0.72 16.78
CA ALA A 77 2.01 0.86 15.36
C ALA A 77 3.06 1.94 15.10
N MET A 78 3.89 1.72 14.09
CA MET A 78 4.80 2.72 13.54
C MET A 78 4.54 2.84 12.03
N SER A 79 4.17 4.02 11.56
CA SER A 79 3.90 4.32 10.15
C SER A 79 5.10 5.05 9.50
N ASN A 80 5.45 4.63 8.29
CA ASN A 80 6.36 5.32 7.41
C ASN A 80 5.70 5.50 6.02
N LEU A 81 5.26 6.71 5.74
CA LEU A 81 4.59 7.09 4.49
C LEU A 81 5.32 8.26 3.83
N CYS A 82 4.88 8.63 2.64
CA CYS A 82 5.25 9.92 2.07
C CYS A 82 4.67 11.07 2.91
N ARG A 83 5.37 12.21 2.99
CA ARG A 83 4.86 13.44 3.64
C ARG A 83 3.69 14.11 2.90
N ASP A 84 3.27 13.58 1.75
CA ASP A 84 2.13 14.07 0.99
C ASP A 84 0.84 13.86 1.80
N GLU A 85 -0.03 14.87 1.87
CA GLU A 85 -1.26 14.84 2.67
C GLU A 85 -2.23 13.74 2.23
N SER A 86 -2.15 13.29 0.98
CA SER A 86 -2.96 12.17 0.47
C SER A 86 -2.67 10.85 1.18
N CYS A 87 -1.49 10.70 1.78
CA CYS A 87 -1.11 9.47 2.50
C CYS A 87 -1.82 9.32 3.84
N LEU A 88 -2.36 10.41 4.41
CA LEU A 88 -3.01 10.41 5.72
C LEU A 88 -4.21 9.46 5.79
N ILE A 89 -4.88 9.17 4.67
CA ILE A 89 -6.02 8.22 4.66
C ILE A 89 -5.60 6.82 5.13
N LEU A 90 -4.41 6.35 4.74
CA LEU A 90 -3.91 5.05 5.20
C LEU A 90 -3.45 5.14 6.67
N GLU A 91 -2.86 6.26 7.07
CA GLU A 91 -2.45 6.48 8.46
C GLU A 91 -3.65 6.48 9.41
N ASP A 92 -4.73 7.20 9.07
CA ASP A 92 -5.97 7.24 9.86
C ASP A 92 -6.53 5.83 10.10
N LYS A 93 -6.43 4.94 9.09
CA LYS A 93 -6.90 3.56 9.19
C LYS A 93 -5.99 2.69 10.05
N ILE A 94 -4.68 2.91 9.99
CA ILE A 94 -3.72 2.24 10.88
C ILE A 94 -3.94 2.70 12.32
N GLU A 95 -4.06 4.01 12.55
CA GLU A 95 -4.31 4.57 13.88
C GLU A 95 -5.64 4.06 14.46
N ALA A 96 -6.70 3.99 13.65
CA ALA A 96 -7.98 3.44 14.08
C ALA A 96 -7.88 1.96 14.52
N ALA A 97 -7.00 1.16 13.91
CA ALA A 97 -6.83 -0.26 14.25
C ALA A 97 -5.91 -0.49 15.46
N PHE A 98 -4.92 0.37 15.69
CA PHE A 98 -3.88 0.18 16.71
C PHE A 98 -3.87 1.24 17.82
N GLY A 99 -4.84 2.14 17.83
CA GLY A 99 -4.92 3.23 18.80
C GLY A 99 -3.86 4.29 18.56
N SER A 100 -2.65 4.11 19.11
CA SER A 100 -1.55 5.07 18.92
C SER A 100 -0.60 4.62 17.81
N CYS A 101 -0.33 5.52 16.86
CA CYS A 101 0.61 5.32 15.77
C CYS A 101 1.76 6.32 15.87
N PHE A 102 3.01 5.84 15.77
CA PHE A 102 4.19 6.70 15.70
C PHE A 102 4.65 6.90 14.25
N SER A 103 4.51 8.12 13.75
CA SER A 103 4.81 8.44 12.35
C SER A 103 6.28 8.83 12.13
N THR A 104 6.88 8.30 11.06
CA THR A 104 8.28 8.55 10.67
C THR A 104 8.44 9.00 9.23
N HIS A 105 7.39 9.64 8.71
CA HIS A 105 7.25 9.99 7.30
C HIS A 105 8.46 10.74 6.74
N GLY A 106 8.71 10.54 5.44
CA GLY A 106 9.75 11.22 4.69
C GLY A 106 9.32 11.42 3.23
N LEU A 107 10.02 12.29 2.49
CA LEU A 107 9.71 12.52 1.09
C LEU A 107 9.77 11.21 0.27
N GLY A 108 8.69 10.86 -0.43
CA GLY A 108 8.57 9.58 -1.16
C GLY A 108 8.61 8.33 -0.28
N GLY A 109 8.43 8.48 1.05
CA GLY A 109 8.53 7.40 2.03
C GLY A 109 9.95 7.08 2.50
N VAL A 110 10.94 7.93 2.20
CA VAL A 110 12.33 7.67 2.62
C VAL A 110 12.50 7.65 4.14
N LEU A 111 13.18 6.62 4.66
CA LEU A 111 13.47 6.49 6.08
C LEU A 111 14.74 7.28 6.46
N THR A 112 14.53 8.43 7.10
CA THR A 112 15.58 9.30 7.65
C THR A 112 15.56 9.39 9.18
N CYS A 113 14.54 8.82 9.85
CA CYS A 113 14.42 8.81 11.31
C CYS A 113 15.55 8.04 12.02
N GLY A 114 16.17 7.09 11.32
CA GLY A 114 17.29 6.28 11.80
C GLY A 114 16.92 5.41 13.01
N VAL A 115 17.92 4.74 13.57
CA VAL A 115 17.72 3.82 14.71
C VAL A 115 17.19 4.55 15.94
N ILE A 116 17.59 5.81 16.14
CA ILE A 116 17.11 6.65 17.25
C ILE A 116 15.62 6.94 17.09
N GLY A 117 15.18 7.33 15.90
CA GLY A 117 13.76 7.59 15.63
C GLY A 117 12.91 6.33 15.80
N VAL A 118 13.38 5.17 15.32
CA VAL A 118 12.69 3.90 15.56
C VAL A 118 12.57 3.64 17.07
N LYS A 119 13.69 3.64 17.81
CA LYS A 119 13.68 3.39 19.27
C LYS A 119 12.81 4.37 20.05
N ALA A 120 12.72 5.63 19.63
CA ALA A 120 11.83 6.61 20.23
C ALA A 120 10.36 6.16 20.13
N GLY A 121 9.92 5.74 18.94
CA GLY A 121 8.56 5.19 18.75
C GLY A 121 8.30 3.93 19.58
N LEU A 122 9.27 3.01 19.64
CA LEU A 122 9.10 1.74 20.37
C LEU A 122 8.98 1.92 21.88
N SER A 123 9.57 2.97 22.44
CA SER A 123 9.53 3.24 23.89
C SER A 123 8.13 3.52 24.44
N HIS A 124 7.14 3.71 23.57
CA HIS A 124 5.74 3.93 23.94
C HIS A 124 4.90 2.64 23.85
N SER A 125 5.50 1.49 23.54
CA SER A 125 4.76 0.22 23.41
C SER A 125 4.14 -0.23 24.74
N PRO A 126 2.88 -0.68 24.73
CA PRO A 126 2.29 -1.34 25.87
C PRO A 126 3.06 -2.61 26.25
N VAL A 127 3.34 -2.79 27.55
CA VAL A 127 3.90 -4.04 28.07
C VAL A 127 2.74 -4.90 28.60
N VAL A 128 2.26 -5.82 27.77
CA VAL A 128 1.14 -6.72 28.12
C VAL A 128 1.64 -8.16 28.20
N GLY A 129 1.48 -8.78 29.38
CA GLY A 129 2.00 -10.13 29.63
C GLY A 129 3.52 -10.19 29.71
N GLY A 130 4.17 -9.08 30.11
CA GLY A 130 5.63 -8.98 30.21
C GLY A 130 6.35 -8.88 28.87
N LYS A 131 5.63 -8.59 27.78
CA LYS A 131 6.17 -8.56 26.42
C LYS A 131 5.67 -7.34 25.66
N GLU A 132 6.58 -6.70 24.94
CA GLU A 132 6.27 -5.61 24.01
C GLU A 132 5.90 -6.18 22.64
N ARG A 133 5.03 -5.45 21.93
CA ARG A 133 4.66 -5.77 20.55
C ARG A 133 4.68 -4.53 19.67
N TYR A 134 5.24 -4.69 18.48
CA TYR A 134 5.40 -3.61 17.51
C TYR A 134 4.81 -4.01 16.16
N VAL A 135 4.14 -3.08 15.48
CA VAL A 135 3.65 -3.29 14.11
C VAL A 135 4.18 -2.19 13.21
N PHE A 136 5.03 -2.53 12.25
CA PHE A 136 5.65 -1.57 11.35
C PHE A 136 4.94 -1.56 10.00
N PHE A 137 4.58 -0.36 9.55
CA PHE A 137 3.95 -0.07 8.28
C PHE A 137 4.86 0.82 7.43
N SER A 138 5.13 0.45 6.18
CA SER A 138 5.97 1.29 5.30
C SER A 138 5.54 1.25 3.85
N PHE A 139 5.08 2.38 3.32
CA PHE A 139 4.50 2.49 1.99
C PHE A 139 5.00 3.77 1.27
N PRO A 140 5.62 3.67 0.08
CA PRO A 140 5.57 4.78 -0.85
C PRO A 140 4.15 4.84 -1.44
N HIS A 141 3.87 5.90 -2.19
CA HIS A 141 2.55 6.08 -2.78
C HIS A 141 2.61 6.41 -4.26
N ILE A 142 1.49 6.17 -4.94
CA ILE A 142 1.26 6.54 -6.33
C ILE A 142 -0.23 6.84 -6.51
N ALA A 143 -0.58 7.68 -7.48
CA ALA A 143 -1.96 7.80 -7.91
C ALA A 143 -2.19 7.12 -9.26
N ILE A 144 -3.37 6.54 -9.42
CA ILE A 144 -3.94 6.12 -10.69
C ILE A 144 -5.38 6.64 -10.62
N ASP A 145 -5.71 7.74 -11.27
CA ASP A 145 -7.05 8.34 -11.11
C ASP A 145 -8.18 7.45 -11.66
N SER A 146 -9.44 7.90 -11.55
CA SER A 146 -10.61 7.20 -12.06
C SER A 146 -10.56 6.91 -13.56
N ASP A 147 -9.77 7.65 -14.31
CA ASP A 147 -9.64 7.50 -15.77
C ASP A 147 -8.46 6.58 -16.13
N GLY A 148 -7.77 6.03 -15.12
CA GLY A 148 -6.62 5.15 -15.28
C GLY A 148 -5.30 5.88 -15.50
N LYS A 149 -5.25 7.20 -15.31
CA LYS A 149 -4.04 7.98 -15.55
C LYS A 149 -3.07 7.85 -14.38
N VAL A 150 -1.96 7.17 -14.64
CA VAL A 150 -0.88 6.95 -13.68
C VAL A 150 -0.17 8.28 -13.35
N GLY A 151 -0.01 8.54 -12.05
CA GLY A 151 0.64 9.70 -11.47
C GLY A 151 -0.26 10.91 -11.29
N ALA A 152 -1.50 10.89 -11.79
CA ALA A 152 -2.44 11.99 -11.70
C ALA A 152 -3.32 11.87 -10.45
N VAL A 153 -3.50 12.97 -9.73
CA VAL A 153 -4.42 13.06 -8.59
C VAL A 153 -5.08 14.43 -8.56
N SER A 154 -6.39 14.47 -8.42
CA SER A 154 -7.12 15.73 -8.22
C SER A 154 -7.15 16.09 -6.74
N ARG A 155 -6.94 17.36 -6.42
CA ARG A 155 -6.86 17.85 -5.03
C ARG A 155 -7.96 18.88 -4.77
N PRO A 156 -8.58 18.89 -3.57
CA PRO A 156 -9.63 19.84 -3.26
C PRO A 156 -9.21 21.29 -3.53
N ASN A 157 -10.09 22.04 -4.20
CA ASN A 157 -9.89 23.46 -4.51
C ASN A 157 -8.61 23.78 -5.30
N ARG A 158 -8.03 22.81 -6.01
CA ARG A 158 -6.87 23.01 -6.88
C ARG A 158 -7.28 22.82 -8.35
N PRO A 159 -7.08 23.82 -9.22
CA PRO A 159 -7.37 23.66 -10.64
C PRO A 159 -6.49 22.59 -11.28
N GLY A 160 -7.13 21.65 -11.98
CA GLY A 160 -6.46 20.59 -12.74
C GLY A 160 -5.83 19.48 -11.90
N ALA A 161 -5.35 18.44 -12.59
CA ALA A 161 -4.69 17.31 -11.95
C ALA A 161 -3.32 17.72 -11.39
N SER A 162 -3.06 17.33 -10.15
CA SER A 162 -1.76 17.35 -9.50
C SER A 162 -1.03 16.00 -9.69
N ALA A 163 0.10 15.85 -9.03
CA ALA A 163 0.98 14.70 -9.15
C ALA A 163 1.07 13.89 -7.83
N ALA A 164 1.17 12.56 -7.93
CA ALA A 164 1.47 11.68 -6.79
C ALA A 164 2.20 10.40 -7.24
N CYS A 165 3.38 10.07 -6.70
CA CYS A 165 4.19 10.84 -5.75
C CYS A 165 5.05 11.89 -6.49
N GLY A 166 4.97 13.16 -6.09
CA GLY A 166 5.78 14.23 -6.71
C GLY A 166 7.29 13.97 -6.66
N ALA A 167 7.80 13.44 -5.54
CA ALA A 167 9.21 13.12 -5.38
C ALA A 167 9.67 11.93 -6.25
N LEU A 168 8.82 10.91 -6.42
CA LEU A 168 9.14 9.78 -7.28
C LEU A 168 9.05 10.13 -8.76
N ILE A 169 8.16 11.05 -9.14
CA ILE A 169 8.11 11.63 -10.49
C ILE A 169 9.37 12.43 -10.79
N ALA A 170 9.82 13.28 -9.86
CA ALA A 170 11.08 14.00 -9.99
C ALA A 170 12.27 13.03 -10.08
N CYS A 171 12.31 12.02 -9.20
CA CYS A 171 13.35 10.99 -9.22
C CYS A 171 13.38 10.24 -10.56
N LEU A 172 12.23 9.86 -11.11
CA LEU A 172 12.16 9.24 -12.44
C LEU A 172 12.74 10.14 -13.52
N GLY A 173 12.40 11.43 -13.50
CA GLY A 173 12.91 12.43 -14.45
C GLY A 173 14.43 12.57 -14.36
N ASP A 174 14.96 12.74 -13.15
CA ASP A 174 16.40 12.86 -12.89
C ASP A 174 17.16 11.61 -13.33
N LEU A 175 16.68 10.42 -12.97
CA LEU A 175 17.36 9.17 -13.33
C LEU A 175 17.35 8.93 -14.85
N LYS A 176 16.27 9.31 -15.55
CA LYS A 176 16.21 9.25 -17.02
C LYS A 176 17.15 10.26 -17.68
N LYS A 177 17.28 11.45 -17.10
CA LYS A 177 18.12 12.52 -17.63
C LYS A 177 19.60 12.26 -17.39
N ASP A 178 19.97 11.94 -16.15
CA ASP A 178 21.36 11.90 -15.69
C ASP A 178 21.96 10.48 -15.70
N GLY A 179 21.12 9.44 -15.78
CA GLY A 179 21.53 8.04 -15.64
C GLY A 179 21.54 7.54 -14.19
N LEU A 180 21.63 6.22 -13.99
CA LEU A 180 21.73 5.65 -12.64
C LEU A 180 23.09 5.96 -12.02
N GLU A 181 24.15 5.82 -12.81
CA GLU A 181 25.56 5.91 -12.39
C GLU A 181 25.87 7.27 -11.77
N ALA A 182 25.34 8.35 -12.34
CA ALA A 182 25.49 9.70 -11.80
C ALA A 182 24.88 9.86 -10.39
N ASN A 183 23.84 9.08 -10.09
CA ASN A 183 23.06 9.14 -8.86
C ASN A 183 23.43 8.03 -7.84
N VAL A 184 24.28 7.08 -8.22
CA VAL A 184 24.86 6.08 -7.31
C VAL A 184 25.99 6.74 -6.49
N LYS A 185 25.63 7.27 -5.32
CA LYS A 185 26.59 7.84 -4.35
C LYS A 185 26.80 6.92 -3.15
N ALA A 186 27.93 7.11 -2.47
CA ALA A 186 28.22 6.44 -1.21
C ALA A 186 27.14 6.76 -0.15
N PRO A 187 26.71 5.78 0.65
CA PRO A 187 25.85 6.04 1.79
C PRO A 187 26.43 7.11 2.74
N GLY A 188 25.54 7.92 3.32
CA GLY A 188 25.91 9.04 4.20
C GLY A 188 26.06 10.39 3.49
N VAL A 189 26.21 10.41 2.16
CA VAL A 189 26.25 11.66 1.38
C VAL A 189 24.84 12.13 1.05
N HIS A 190 24.58 13.43 1.18
CA HIS A 190 23.32 14.06 0.79
C HIS A 190 23.55 15.51 0.38
N ASP A 191 22.63 16.06 -0.40
CA ASP A 191 22.56 17.50 -0.66
C ASP A 191 22.02 18.20 0.60
N PRO A 192 22.72 19.19 1.17
CA PRO A 192 22.23 19.94 2.33
C PRO A 192 20.91 20.68 2.12
N LEU A 193 20.60 21.08 0.87
CA LEU A 193 19.35 21.77 0.53
C LEU A 193 18.22 20.80 0.20
N GLU A 194 18.56 19.56 -0.14
CA GLU A 194 17.61 18.51 -0.51
C GLU A 194 17.92 17.17 0.20
N PRO A 195 17.99 17.13 1.54
CA PRO A 195 18.49 15.96 2.25
C PRO A 195 17.63 14.72 2.00
N GLU A 196 16.30 14.81 2.20
CA GLU A 196 15.40 13.67 1.99
C GLU A 196 15.36 13.21 0.53
N TYR A 197 15.25 14.16 -0.41
CA TYR A 197 15.17 13.85 -1.83
C TYR A 197 16.47 13.23 -2.36
N SER A 198 17.62 13.81 -2.04
CA SER A 198 18.92 13.28 -2.48
C SER A 198 19.19 11.89 -1.90
N ILE A 199 18.85 11.63 -0.63
CA ILE A 199 18.95 10.30 -0.02
C ILE A 199 18.02 9.30 -0.73
N LEU A 200 16.75 9.68 -0.94
CA LEU A 200 15.76 8.85 -1.66
C LEU A 200 16.28 8.46 -3.05
N LYS A 201 16.67 9.46 -3.85
CA LYS A 201 17.15 9.27 -5.23
C LYS A 201 18.38 8.37 -5.28
N GLN A 202 19.36 8.61 -4.39
CA GLN A 202 20.56 7.79 -4.35
C GLN A 202 20.29 6.34 -3.95
N ARG A 203 19.38 6.10 -2.99
CA ARG A 203 19.00 4.74 -2.58
C ARG A 203 18.28 4.00 -3.70
N ILE A 204 17.34 4.66 -4.38
CA ILE A 204 16.66 4.11 -5.56
C ILE A 204 17.68 3.82 -6.68
N ALA A 205 18.61 4.73 -6.97
CA ALA A 205 19.65 4.52 -7.98
C ALA A 205 20.53 3.30 -7.67
N ARG A 206 20.99 3.15 -6.41
CA ARG A 206 21.74 1.96 -5.97
C ARG A 206 20.93 0.69 -6.15
N ARG A 207 19.65 0.71 -5.78
CA ARG A 207 18.76 -0.44 -5.91
C ARG A 207 18.57 -0.85 -7.37
N LEU A 208 18.22 0.09 -8.24
CA LEU A 208 17.98 -0.18 -9.66
C LEU A 208 19.25 -0.64 -10.38
N THR A 209 20.40 -0.11 -10.00
CA THR A 209 21.71 -0.55 -10.52
C THR A 209 21.98 -2.01 -10.13
N TYR A 210 21.76 -2.37 -8.87
CA TYR A 210 21.86 -3.74 -8.39
C TYR A 210 20.91 -4.70 -9.13
N GLU A 211 19.70 -4.23 -9.45
CA GLU A 211 18.70 -5.00 -10.20
C GLU A 211 18.94 -5.02 -11.73
N GLY A 212 20.03 -4.40 -12.22
CA GLY A 212 20.37 -4.36 -13.65
C GLY A 212 19.35 -3.61 -14.51
N LYS A 213 18.63 -2.63 -13.94
CA LYS A 213 17.61 -1.84 -14.64
C LYS A 213 18.22 -0.70 -15.43
N LYS A 214 17.59 -0.34 -16.56
CA LYS A 214 17.98 0.81 -17.38
C LYS A 214 17.00 1.96 -17.18
N PRO A 215 17.45 3.20 -16.91
CA PRO A 215 16.56 4.34 -16.66
C PRO A 215 15.50 4.59 -17.71
N GLN A 216 15.86 4.43 -18.98
CA GLN A 216 14.97 4.77 -20.10
C GLN A 216 13.74 3.85 -20.19
N GLU A 217 13.85 2.63 -19.67
CA GLU A 217 12.79 1.62 -19.69
C GLU A 217 11.85 1.75 -18.46
N LEU A 218 12.18 2.60 -17.49
CA LEU A 218 11.42 2.73 -16.24
C LEU A 218 10.17 3.59 -16.43
N SER A 219 9.06 3.10 -15.91
CA SER A 219 7.83 3.87 -15.69
C SER A 219 7.75 4.40 -14.27
N LEU A 220 6.75 5.24 -13.98
CA LEU A 220 6.47 5.67 -12.60
C LEU A 220 6.12 4.47 -11.71
N VAL A 221 5.39 3.49 -12.23
CA VAL A 221 5.07 2.24 -11.52
C VAL A 221 6.35 1.50 -11.14
N ASP A 222 7.35 1.44 -12.03
CA ASP A 222 8.62 0.77 -11.74
C ASP A 222 9.42 1.49 -10.65
N ILE A 223 9.48 2.82 -10.68
CA ILE A 223 10.13 3.63 -9.65
C ILE A 223 9.41 3.49 -8.31
N THR A 224 8.08 3.52 -8.27
CA THR A 224 7.33 3.32 -7.02
C THR A 224 7.56 1.93 -6.44
N LYS A 225 7.57 0.88 -7.28
CA LYS A 225 7.92 -0.47 -6.83
C LYS A 225 9.37 -0.57 -6.33
N ALA A 226 10.31 0.13 -6.98
CA ALA A 226 11.70 0.17 -6.52
C ALA A 226 11.81 0.90 -5.17
N ALA A 227 11.07 2.00 -4.99
CA ALA A 227 10.97 2.71 -3.72
C ALA A 227 10.42 1.79 -2.61
N GLU A 228 9.37 1.01 -2.88
CA GLU A 228 8.81 0.05 -1.92
C GLU A 228 9.87 -0.94 -1.43
N ARG A 229 10.65 -1.50 -2.36
CA ARG A 229 11.71 -2.43 -2.00
C ARG A 229 12.86 -1.77 -1.24
N VAL A 230 13.20 -0.53 -1.58
CA VAL A 230 14.21 0.28 -0.86
C VAL A 230 13.76 0.51 0.58
N ILE A 231 12.59 1.10 0.78
CA ILE A 231 12.12 1.47 2.12
C ILE A 231 11.86 0.22 2.98
N SER A 232 11.44 -0.90 2.37
CA SER A 232 11.32 -2.18 3.06
C SER A 232 12.68 -2.67 3.57
N SER A 233 13.71 -2.60 2.72
CA SER A 233 15.07 -3.05 3.09
C SER A 233 15.68 -2.15 4.17
N ASP A 234 15.46 -0.84 4.07
CA ASP A 234 15.90 0.13 5.07
C ASP A 234 15.17 -0.07 6.41
N LEU A 235 13.86 -0.31 6.37
CA LEU A 235 13.08 -0.61 7.57
C LEU A 235 13.57 -1.88 8.26
N GLU A 236 13.76 -2.98 7.50
CA GLU A 236 14.28 -4.24 8.03
C GLU A 236 15.67 -4.05 8.67
N TYR A 237 16.54 -3.25 8.04
CA TYR A 237 17.83 -2.90 8.60
C TYR A 237 17.68 -2.15 9.93
N LEU A 238 16.85 -1.10 10.00
CA LEU A 238 16.62 -0.34 11.22
C LEU A 238 16.03 -1.19 12.35
N ILE A 239 15.04 -2.04 12.04
CA ILE A 239 14.45 -2.99 12.99
C ILE A 239 15.54 -3.91 13.56
N SER A 240 16.43 -4.45 12.71
CA SER A 240 17.52 -5.32 13.18
C SER A 240 18.48 -4.67 14.18
N LYS A 241 18.54 -3.34 14.21
CA LYS A 241 19.35 -2.56 15.17
C LYS A 241 18.55 -2.03 16.36
N ALA A 242 17.23 -1.96 16.23
CA ALA A 242 16.34 -1.34 17.20
C ALA A 242 15.64 -2.36 18.10
N VAL A 243 15.26 -3.52 17.55
CA VAL A 243 14.43 -4.53 18.19
C VAL A 243 15.26 -5.75 18.59
N ASP A 244 15.08 -6.23 19.81
CA ASP A 244 15.60 -7.50 20.30
C ASP A 244 14.49 -8.57 20.21
N PRO A 245 14.53 -9.51 19.23
CA PRO A 245 13.47 -10.49 19.02
C PRO A 245 13.28 -11.49 20.17
N THR A 246 14.20 -11.51 21.15
CA THR A 246 14.05 -12.31 22.36
C THR A 246 13.19 -11.63 23.42
N LYS A 247 12.96 -10.33 23.30
CA LYS A 247 12.23 -9.50 24.27
C LYS A 247 10.90 -8.97 23.74
N ALA A 248 10.82 -8.76 22.43
CA ALA A 248 9.63 -8.22 21.79
C ALA A 248 9.24 -9.07 20.58
N ASP A 249 7.93 -9.15 20.34
CA ASP A 249 7.40 -9.65 19.08
C ASP A 249 7.13 -8.46 18.15
N TYR A 250 7.25 -8.67 16.85
CA TYR A 250 6.91 -7.61 15.91
C TYR A 250 6.34 -8.13 14.60
N ALA A 251 5.65 -7.25 13.90
CA ALA A 251 5.13 -7.50 12.57
C ALA A 251 5.55 -6.40 11.60
N VAL A 252 5.67 -6.74 10.32
CA VAL A 252 6.04 -5.80 9.27
C VAL A 252 5.10 -5.98 8.09
N PHE A 253 4.50 -4.88 7.65
CA PHE A 253 3.66 -4.78 6.46
C PHE A 253 4.18 -3.64 5.59
N THR A 254 4.67 -4.00 4.40
CA THR A 254 5.10 -3.05 3.38
C THR A 254 4.27 -3.23 2.12
N GLY A 255 4.33 -2.26 1.23
CA GLY A 255 3.61 -2.28 -0.03
C GLY A 255 3.61 -0.91 -0.67
N VAL A 256 2.63 -0.68 -1.56
CA VAL A 256 2.42 0.62 -2.21
C VAL A 256 1.01 1.12 -1.89
N GLN A 257 0.89 2.33 -1.36
CA GLN A 257 -0.39 3.01 -1.25
C GLN A 257 -0.79 3.56 -2.62
N ILE A 258 -2.04 3.35 -3.02
CA ILE A 258 -2.54 3.67 -4.36
C ILE A 258 -3.81 4.51 -4.24
N HIS A 259 -3.69 5.78 -4.61
CA HIS A 259 -4.81 6.71 -4.66
C HIS A 259 -5.56 6.52 -5.97
N ASN A 260 -6.80 6.05 -5.89
CA ASN A 260 -7.69 5.92 -7.04
C ASN A 260 -8.85 6.89 -6.87
N TRP A 261 -8.54 8.18 -6.97
CA TRP A 261 -9.49 9.26 -6.74
C TRP A 261 -10.21 9.65 -8.04
N ALA A 262 -11.36 10.31 -7.90
CA ALA A 262 -12.06 10.87 -9.05
C ALA A 262 -11.14 11.87 -9.79
N ALA A 263 -11.08 11.76 -11.11
CA ALA A 263 -10.34 12.68 -11.97
C ALA A 263 -10.90 14.11 -11.86
N ASP A 264 -12.20 14.26 -11.62
CA ASP A 264 -12.83 15.51 -11.21
C ASP A 264 -13.54 15.31 -9.86
N LEU A 265 -13.05 15.96 -8.82
CA LEU A 265 -13.65 15.89 -7.48
C LEU A 265 -15.02 16.58 -7.40
N ASN A 266 -15.39 17.42 -8.38
CA ASN A 266 -16.72 18.00 -8.44
C ASN A 266 -17.75 17.04 -9.04
N ASN A 267 -17.30 15.96 -9.69
CA ASN A 267 -18.18 14.91 -10.18
C ASN A 267 -18.53 13.94 -9.04
N THR A 268 -19.67 14.18 -8.39
CA THR A 268 -20.15 13.38 -7.26
C THR A 268 -20.58 11.96 -7.63
N ASP A 269 -20.74 11.66 -8.92
CA ASP A 269 -21.11 10.33 -9.39
C ASP A 269 -19.91 9.37 -9.43
N VAL A 270 -18.69 9.89 -9.29
CA VAL A 270 -17.45 9.11 -9.28
C VAL A 270 -16.86 9.07 -7.88
N PRO A 271 -16.89 7.92 -7.18
CA PRO A 271 -16.32 7.83 -5.85
C PRO A 271 -14.79 7.92 -5.92
N SER A 272 -14.16 8.41 -4.85
CA SER A 272 -12.71 8.24 -4.65
C SER A 272 -12.45 6.99 -3.81
N LEU A 273 -11.47 6.20 -4.22
CA LEU A 273 -11.12 4.91 -3.63
C LEU A 273 -9.64 4.91 -3.22
N GLU A 274 -9.31 4.10 -2.22
CA GLU A 274 -7.96 3.87 -1.75
C GLU A 274 -7.63 2.37 -1.80
N PHE A 275 -6.44 2.07 -2.29
CA PHE A 275 -5.94 0.71 -2.40
C PHE A 275 -4.53 0.59 -1.80
N VAL A 276 -4.17 -0.64 -1.42
CA VAL A 276 -2.83 -1.01 -0.99
C VAL A 276 -2.37 -2.19 -1.82
N GLY A 277 -1.34 -1.98 -2.65
CA GLY A 277 -0.58 -3.05 -3.30
C GLY A 277 0.31 -3.75 -2.28
N VAL A 278 -0.08 -4.92 -1.79
CA VAL A 278 0.63 -5.62 -0.71
C VAL A 278 2.03 -6.06 -1.18
N GLY A 279 3.05 -5.67 -0.41
CA GLY A 279 4.45 -6.06 -0.56
C GLY A 279 4.84 -7.17 0.44
N LYS A 280 5.82 -6.93 1.31
CA LYS A 280 6.22 -7.89 2.34
C LYS A 280 5.26 -7.86 3.52
N SER A 281 4.76 -9.02 3.92
CA SER A 281 4.00 -9.22 5.16
C SER A 281 4.64 -10.33 5.97
N TYR A 282 5.01 -10.07 7.23
CA TYR A 282 5.53 -11.10 8.13
C TYR A 282 5.41 -10.71 9.60
N VAL A 283 5.51 -11.72 10.46
CA VAL A 283 5.62 -11.59 11.91
C VAL A 283 6.91 -12.23 12.39
N VAL A 284 7.42 -11.76 13.53
CA VAL A 284 8.49 -12.39 14.30
C VAL A 284 7.97 -12.57 15.71
N VAL A 285 7.67 -13.83 16.06
CA VAL A 285 7.12 -14.20 17.36
C VAL A 285 8.07 -15.16 18.05
N ASN A 286 8.50 -14.84 19.27
CA ASN A 286 9.50 -15.59 20.02
C ASN A 286 10.80 -15.82 19.22
N GLY A 287 11.21 -14.82 18.44
CA GLY A 287 12.38 -14.88 17.57
C GLY A 287 12.19 -15.71 16.28
N GLU A 288 11.03 -16.31 16.03
CA GLU A 288 10.73 -17.04 14.79
C GLU A 288 10.03 -16.14 13.78
N LYS A 289 10.65 -15.97 12.59
CA LYS A 289 10.06 -15.21 11.48
C LYS A 289 9.11 -16.08 10.66
N VAL A 290 7.87 -15.62 10.49
CA VAL A 290 6.84 -16.26 9.67
C VAL A 290 6.30 -15.27 8.65
N HIS A 291 6.42 -15.60 7.37
CA HIS A 291 5.83 -14.81 6.29
C HIS A 291 4.33 -15.08 6.16
N LEU A 292 3.59 -14.02 5.89
CA LEU A 292 2.13 -14.02 5.81
C LEU A 292 1.68 -13.72 4.38
N ASP A 293 0.67 -14.44 3.92
CA ASP A 293 -0.04 -14.16 2.66
C ASP A 293 -1.44 -13.66 2.97
N LEU A 294 -1.61 -12.34 2.88
CA LEU A 294 -2.90 -11.69 3.13
C LEU A 294 -3.96 -12.11 2.12
N SER A 295 -3.61 -12.60 0.92
CA SER A 295 -4.59 -13.09 -0.04
C SER A 295 -5.35 -14.33 0.47
N LYS A 296 -4.73 -15.11 1.37
CA LYS A 296 -5.33 -16.28 2.03
C LYS A 296 -6.24 -15.92 3.20
N VAL A 297 -6.19 -14.68 3.68
CA VAL A 297 -7.14 -14.19 4.68
C VAL A 297 -8.44 -13.85 3.97
N PRO A 298 -9.57 -14.50 4.30
CA PRO A 298 -10.85 -14.18 3.67
C PRO A 298 -11.28 -12.75 3.97
N ALA A 299 -11.79 -12.05 2.96
CA ALA A 299 -12.44 -10.76 3.16
C ALA A 299 -13.66 -10.90 4.09
N LEU A 300 -13.92 -9.88 4.91
CA LEU A 300 -15.08 -9.87 5.80
C LEU A 300 -16.37 -9.67 4.99
N SER A 301 -17.34 -10.55 5.20
CA SER A 301 -18.67 -10.38 4.62
C SER A 301 -19.41 -9.19 5.24
N PRO A 302 -20.37 -8.56 4.53
CA PRO A 302 -21.19 -7.49 5.08
C PRO A 302 -21.87 -7.86 6.42
N ARG A 303 -22.23 -9.13 6.59
CA ARG A 303 -22.81 -9.64 7.85
C ARG A 303 -21.81 -9.64 9.00
N GLN A 304 -20.55 -10.02 8.74
CA GLN A 304 -19.49 -9.95 9.76
C GLN A 304 -19.22 -8.50 10.14
N LEU A 305 -19.16 -7.58 9.18
CA LEU A 305 -18.98 -6.15 9.43
C LEU A 305 -20.11 -5.57 10.30
N GLN A 306 -21.37 -5.92 10.01
CA GLN A 306 -22.52 -5.48 10.83
C GLN A 306 -22.46 -6.00 12.27
N ILE A 307 -22.02 -7.24 12.48
CA ILE A 307 -21.85 -7.81 13.83
C ILE A 307 -20.78 -7.05 14.61
N LEU A 308 -19.66 -6.69 13.97
CA LEU A 308 -18.59 -5.91 14.59
C LEU A 308 -19.04 -4.49 14.93
N ALA A 309 -19.72 -3.82 14.00
CA ALA A 309 -20.25 -2.48 14.21
C ALA A 309 -21.24 -2.45 15.40
N ALA A 310 -22.12 -3.46 15.50
CA ALA A 310 -23.06 -3.58 16.61
C ALA A 310 -22.37 -3.88 17.95
N ALA A 311 -21.28 -4.67 17.95
CA ALA A 311 -20.50 -4.97 19.14
C ALA A 311 -19.68 -3.76 19.64
N SER A 312 -19.19 -2.92 18.72
CA SER A 312 -18.45 -1.69 19.04
C SER A 312 -19.35 -0.59 19.64
N ALA A 313 -20.62 -0.52 19.22
CA ALA A 313 -21.58 0.47 19.71
C ALA A 313 -22.21 0.16 21.09
N ALA A 314 -21.96 -1.01 21.67
CA ALA A 314 -22.52 -1.41 22.96
C ALA A 314 -21.57 -1.04 24.12
N ASP A 315 -21.88 0.07 24.81
CA ASP A 315 -21.16 0.65 25.94
C ASP A 315 -20.52 -0.36 26.92
N GLY A 316 -19.19 -0.29 27.04
CA GLY A 316 -18.37 -0.38 28.26
C GLY A 316 -18.39 -1.65 29.13
N LYS A 317 -19.44 -2.48 29.11
CA LYS A 317 -19.55 -3.73 29.89
C LYS A 317 -19.39 -4.98 29.04
N ALA A 318 -19.44 -4.84 27.70
CA ALA A 318 -19.15 -5.91 26.75
C ALA A 318 -17.72 -5.85 26.18
N ALA A 319 -16.98 -4.77 26.42
CA ALA A 319 -15.62 -4.56 25.90
C ALA A 319 -14.63 -5.64 26.38
N THR A 320 -14.84 -6.23 27.56
CA THR A 320 -14.01 -7.33 28.08
C THR A 320 -14.37 -8.71 27.53
N ALA A 321 -15.50 -8.87 26.83
CA ALA A 321 -15.94 -10.14 26.25
C ALA A 321 -15.74 -10.22 24.72
N ALA A 322 -15.58 -9.07 24.05
CA ALA A 322 -15.35 -9.00 22.60
C ALA A 322 -13.85 -8.98 22.21
N ALA A 323 -12.95 -8.79 23.18
CA ALA A 323 -11.52 -8.55 22.96
C ALA A 323 -10.68 -9.78 22.56
N ALA A 324 -11.26 -10.97 22.40
CA ALA A 324 -10.50 -12.17 22.02
C ALA A 324 -11.34 -13.12 21.15
N GLY A 325 -11.32 -12.86 19.84
CA GLY A 325 -11.72 -13.81 18.81
C GLY A 325 -13.18 -13.71 18.36
N LYS A 326 -13.39 -13.31 17.09
CA LYS A 326 -14.44 -13.81 16.15
C LYS A 326 -14.48 -12.97 14.85
N LEU A 327 -13.37 -12.88 14.13
CA LEU A 327 -13.39 -12.43 12.72
C LEU A 327 -13.41 -13.64 11.79
N VAL A 328 -12.51 -14.59 12.04
CA VAL A 328 -12.55 -15.96 11.52
C VAL A 328 -12.96 -16.86 12.69
N GLN A 329 -14.17 -17.41 12.63
CA GLN A 329 -14.61 -18.37 13.65
C GLN A 329 -14.11 -19.77 13.28
N GLU A 330 -13.00 -20.17 13.89
CA GLU A 330 -12.67 -21.59 13.95
C GLU A 330 -13.79 -22.29 14.73
N ILE A 331 -14.39 -23.32 14.14
CA ILE A 331 -15.36 -24.15 14.85
C ILE A 331 -14.56 -25.21 15.59
N PRO A 332 -14.48 -25.18 16.94
CA PRO A 332 -13.65 -26.12 17.66
C PRO A 332 -14.09 -27.56 17.36
N ARG A 333 -13.13 -28.47 17.14
CA ARG A 333 -13.42 -29.88 16.87
C ARG A 333 -14.36 -30.48 17.91
N ASP A 334 -14.17 -30.16 19.18
CA ASP A 334 -15.02 -30.67 20.26
C ASP A 334 -16.47 -30.19 20.16
N TYR A 335 -16.70 -28.96 19.70
CA TYR A 335 -18.04 -28.47 19.39
C TYR A 335 -18.66 -29.27 18.25
N LEU A 336 -17.90 -29.54 17.17
CA LEU A 336 -18.36 -30.37 16.05
C LEU A 336 -18.67 -31.79 16.50
N LEU A 337 -17.80 -32.43 17.29
CA LEU A 337 -18.03 -33.78 17.82
C LEU A 337 -19.27 -33.82 18.72
N LYS A 338 -19.44 -32.84 19.62
CA LYS A 338 -20.61 -32.74 20.50
C LYS A 338 -21.91 -32.48 19.74
N ARG A 339 -21.86 -31.66 18.67
CA ARG A 339 -23.05 -31.24 17.93
C ARG A 339 -23.44 -32.21 16.82
N LEU A 340 -22.48 -32.92 16.22
CA LEU A 340 -22.66 -33.80 15.06
C LEU A 340 -22.51 -35.30 15.42
N GLY A 341 -22.35 -35.65 16.70
CA GLY A 341 -22.42 -37.04 17.19
C GLY A 341 -21.15 -37.88 16.99
N GLY A 342 -19.97 -37.24 16.91
CA GLY A 342 -18.70 -37.96 16.76
C GLY A 342 -18.18 -38.55 18.07
N ALA A 343 -17.66 -39.78 18.04
CA ALA A 343 -17.07 -40.42 19.21
C ALA A 343 -15.88 -39.62 19.77
N GLN A 344 -15.88 -39.39 21.09
CA GLN A 344 -14.80 -38.69 21.79
C GLN A 344 -13.52 -39.55 21.79
N SER A 345 -12.64 -39.37 20.81
CA SER A 345 -11.25 -39.83 20.94
C SER A 345 -10.46 -38.80 21.75
N ARG A 346 -9.94 -39.21 22.91
CA ARG A 346 -9.07 -38.40 23.78
C ARG A 346 -7.73 -38.13 23.09
N SER A 347 -7.62 -37.00 22.40
CA SER A 347 -6.33 -36.36 22.08
C SER A 347 -6.61 -34.98 21.52
N HIS A 348 -5.93 -33.95 22.04
CA HIS A 348 -6.01 -32.53 21.70
C HIS A 348 -7.06 -31.71 22.48
N VAL A 349 -6.86 -31.63 23.80
CA VAL A 349 -7.27 -30.44 24.56
C VAL A 349 -5.97 -29.68 24.83
N ASP A 350 -5.70 -28.65 24.04
CA ASP A 350 -4.69 -27.67 24.38
C ASP A 350 -5.31 -26.29 24.18
N SER A 351 -5.84 -25.71 25.26
CA SER A 351 -6.51 -24.41 25.26
C SER A 351 -5.53 -23.23 25.40
N SER A 352 -4.25 -23.46 25.16
CA SER A 352 -3.19 -22.44 25.14
C SER A 352 -2.53 -22.25 23.77
N SER A 353 -2.98 -22.95 22.73
CA SER A 353 -2.43 -22.80 21.38
C SER A 353 -3.07 -21.65 20.62
N SER A 354 -2.27 -20.89 19.86
CA SER A 354 -2.76 -19.96 18.84
C SER A 354 -3.81 -20.63 17.93
N PRO A 355 -4.80 -19.88 17.42
CA PRO A 355 -5.80 -20.44 16.50
C PRO A 355 -5.15 -21.15 15.31
N ALA A 356 -5.70 -22.31 14.92
CA ALA A 356 -5.09 -23.13 13.86
C ALA A 356 -5.04 -22.38 12.51
N TRP A 357 -5.94 -21.43 12.28
CA TRP A 357 -5.97 -20.65 11.05
C TRP A 357 -4.69 -19.82 10.83
N GLY A 358 -3.93 -19.48 11.89
CA GLY A 358 -2.65 -18.76 11.78
C GLY A 358 -1.61 -19.49 10.91
N SER A 359 -1.64 -20.83 10.90
CA SER A 359 -0.77 -21.63 10.02
C SER A 359 -1.23 -21.64 8.56
N TYR A 360 -2.51 -21.36 8.28
CA TYR A 360 -3.05 -21.33 6.92
C TYR A 360 -2.65 -20.06 6.15
N VAL A 361 -2.40 -18.96 6.87
CA VAL A 361 -1.92 -17.71 6.28
C VAL A 361 -0.41 -17.68 6.09
N LYS A 362 0.32 -18.68 6.62
CA LYS A 362 1.76 -18.84 6.41
C LYS A 362 2.05 -19.04 4.91
N THR A 363 3.17 -18.48 4.48
CA THR A 363 3.67 -18.65 3.11
C THR A 363 5.19 -18.75 3.09
N ASP A 364 5.72 -19.38 2.04
CA ASP A 364 7.14 -19.36 1.75
C ASP A 364 7.43 -18.12 0.90
N TYR A 365 8.18 -17.18 1.48
CA TYR A 365 8.61 -15.98 0.77
C TYR A 365 10.11 -16.05 0.52
N LYS A 366 10.50 -15.92 -0.75
CA LYS A 366 11.89 -15.74 -1.15
C LYS A 366 12.03 -14.34 -1.74
N ASP A 367 12.80 -13.49 -1.08
CA ASP A 367 13.15 -12.19 -1.64
C ASP A 367 14.15 -12.40 -2.80
N PRO A 368 13.77 -12.14 -4.06
CA PRO A 368 14.69 -12.28 -5.19
C PRO A 368 15.90 -11.33 -5.11
N TYR A 369 15.87 -10.35 -4.19
CA TYR A 369 16.88 -9.33 -4.02
C TYR A 369 17.39 -9.25 -2.57
N ALA A 370 17.44 -10.36 -1.84
CA ALA A 370 17.88 -10.42 -0.44
C ALA A 370 19.28 -9.80 -0.18
N GLY A 371 20.13 -9.70 -1.21
CA GLY A 371 21.46 -9.07 -1.16
C GLY A 371 21.51 -7.62 -1.64
N ALA A 372 20.36 -6.95 -1.81
CA ALA A 372 20.34 -5.57 -2.28
C ALA A 372 21.05 -4.61 -1.30
N PRO A 373 21.64 -3.50 -1.78
CA PRO A 373 22.33 -2.55 -0.93
C PRO A 373 21.43 -1.98 0.16
N GLN A 374 21.87 -2.10 1.41
CA GLN A 374 21.25 -1.49 2.60
C GLN A 374 21.70 -0.03 2.76
N MET A 375 21.05 0.67 3.70
CA MET A 375 21.29 2.10 3.96
C MET A 375 22.72 2.46 4.36
N ASP A 376 23.54 1.51 4.82
CA ASP A 376 24.95 1.68 5.22
C ASP A 376 25.92 0.77 4.43
N HIS A 377 25.45 0.15 3.35
CA HIS A 377 26.22 -0.88 2.63
C HIS A 377 27.61 -0.36 2.21
N PRO A 378 28.69 -1.14 2.40
CA PRO A 378 30.03 -0.76 1.94
C PRO A 378 30.02 -0.34 0.46
N PHE A 379 30.59 0.83 0.18
CA PHE A 379 30.60 1.42 -1.16
C PHE A 379 31.99 1.33 -1.77
N VAL A 380 32.11 0.57 -2.85
CA VAL A 380 33.31 0.56 -3.69
C VAL A 380 32.98 1.41 -4.92
N ALA A 381 33.61 2.58 -5.02
CA ALA A 381 33.45 3.42 -6.21
C ALA A 381 33.93 2.65 -7.44
N ALA A 382 33.17 2.68 -8.53
CA ALA A 382 33.67 2.21 -9.81
C ALA A 382 34.94 3.03 -10.14
N THR A 383 36.05 2.35 -10.42
CA THR A 383 37.26 3.01 -10.91
C THR A 383 36.87 3.88 -12.10
N ALA A 384 37.19 5.18 -12.02
CA ALA A 384 37.01 6.09 -13.14
C ALA A 384 37.63 5.46 -14.40
N PRO A 385 36.99 5.58 -15.58
CA PRO A 385 37.63 5.18 -16.82
C PRO A 385 39.00 5.86 -16.89
N LYS A 386 40.07 5.10 -17.16
CA LYS A 386 41.37 5.70 -17.44
C LYS A 386 41.16 6.67 -18.61
N GLU A 387 41.43 7.95 -18.38
CA GLU A 387 41.48 8.93 -19.45
C GLU A 387 42.42 8.40 -20.53
N ASP A 388 41.91 8.26 -21.75
CA ASP A 388 42.72 7.97 -22.91
C ASP A 388 43.61 9.19 -23.16
N PRO A 389 44.95 9.09 -23.08
CA PRO A 389 45.85 10.25 -23.22
C PRO A 389 45.80 10.91 -24.61
N THR A 390 45.00 10.37 -25.53
CA THR A 390 44.95 10.78 -26.94
C THR A 390 43.89 11.84 -27.25
N VAL A 391 42.99 12.18 -26.32
CA VAL A 391 41.99 13.23 -26.55
C VAL A 391 42.45 14.54 -25.90
N ALA A 392 43.13 15.35 -26.70
CA ALA A 392 43.55 16.69 -26.33
C ALA A 392 42.35 17.56 -25.89
N ASN A 393 42.46 18.13 -24.69
CA ASN A 393 41.60 19.16 -24.15
C ASN A 393 41.37 20.31 -25.14
N THR A 394 40.19 20.42 -25.72
CA THR A 394 39.67 21.70 -26.21
C THR A 394 38.84 22.34 -25.11
N SER A 395 39.52 23.08 -24.23
CA SER A 395 38.91 23.94 -23.23
C SER A 395 38.07 25.02 -23.90
N PHE A 396 36.74 24.96 -23.75
CA PHE A 396 35.84 26.05 -24.14
C PHE A 396 35.80 27.09 -23.03
N PHE A 397 36.41 28.25 -23.32
CA PHE A 397 36.39 29.46 -22.50
C PHE A 397 34.98 30.04 -22.39
N TRP A 398 34.53 30.32 -21.17
CA TRP A 398 33.42 31.24 -20.92
C TRP A 398 33.87 32.67 -21.20
N ASN A 399 33.23 33.33 -22.17
CA ASN A 399 33.34 34.76 -22.35
C ASN A 399 32.03 35.43 -21.91
N LYS A 400 32.17 36.40 -21.01
CA LYS A 400 31.13 37.32 -20.55
C LYS A 400 30.47 38.06 -21.71
N LYS A 401 29.14 38.15 -21.69
CA LYS A 401 28.40 39.43 -21.69
C LYS A 401 26.97 39.21 -21.25
#